data_AF-A0A920LB80-F1
#
_entry.id   AF-A0A920LB80-F1
#
_cell.length_a   1.000
_cell.length_b   1.000
_cell.length_c   1.000
_cell.angle_alpha   90.00
_cell.angle_beta   90.00
_cell.angle_gamma   90.00
#
_symmetry.space_group_name_H-M   'P 1'
#
loop_
_entity.id
_entity.type
_entity.pdbx_description
1 polymer ?
#
loop_
_entity_poly.entity_id
_entity_poly.type
_entity_poly.pdbx_seq_one_letter_code
_entity_poly.pdbx_strand_id
1 'polypeptide(L)'
;MIVRNDLLEPIVEFSRVKPILATCAGIILMSKKTNDSRVIPLNIFDIEINRNAYGRQIHSFVDTIQVDLNGTTSNVVASFIRAPKIAKLGNDIEVLATHNGTPVAIRNDRHIGLTFHPELNNETIFHSFLFQMKKKVDTLSAN
;
A
#
# COMPACT_ATOMS: atom_id res chain seq x y z
N MET A 1 -9.29 -2.69 -17.48
CA MET A 1 -10.38 -2.25 -16.58
C MET A 1 -10.27 -0.77 -16.30
N ILE A 2 -9.18 -0.26 -15.70
CA ILE A 2 -9.02 1.18 -15.41
C ILE A 2 -9.15 2.04 -16.67
N VAL A 3 -8.32 1.80 -17.69
CA VAL A 3 -8.39 2.57 -18.95
C VAL A 3 -9.70 2.36 -19.69
N ARG A 4 -10.25 1.14 -19.66
CA ARG A 4 -11.52 0.83 -20.35
C ARG A 4 -12.74 1.52 -19.75
N ASN A 5 -12.63 2.04 -18.52
CA ASN A 5 -13.71 2.74 -17.82
C ASN A 5 -13.31 4.19 -17.49
N ASP A 6 -12.27 4.72 -18.14
CA ASP A 6 -11.79 6.09 -17.96
C ASP A 6 -11.50 6.49 -16.51
N LEU A 7 -11.04 5.51 -15.69
CA LEU A 7 -10.81 5.72 -14.26
C LEU A 7 -9.40 6.22 -13.92
N LEU A 8 -8.49 6.31 -14.90
CA LEU A 8 -7.09 6.63 -14.64
C LEU A 8 -6.95 8.04 -14.03
N GLU A 9 -7.46 9.05 -14.72
CA GLU A 9 -7.41 10.44 -14.28
C GLU A 9 -8.25 10.69 -13.02
N PRO A 10 -9.50 10.20 -12.90
CA PRO A 10 -10.27 10.34 -11.67
C PRO A 10 -9.58 9.79 -10.42
N ILE A 11 -8.87 8.65 -10.53
CA ILE A 11 -8.14 8.07 -9.38
C ILE A 11 -6.94 8.94 -9.01
N VAL A 12 -6.20 9.46 -10.00
CA VAL A 12 -5.06 10.36 -9.77
C VAL A 12 -5.53 11.67 -9.14
N GLU A 13 -6.63 12.26 -9.62
CA GLU A 13 -7.18 13.47 -9.00
C GLU A 13 -7.71 13.18 -7.59
N PHE A 14 -8.36 12.03 -7.37
CA PHE A 14 -8.80 11.60 -6.05
C PHE A 14 -7.61 11.45 -5.07
N SER A 15 -6.48 10.88 -5.52
CA SER A 15 -5.31 10.67 -4.66
C SER A 15 -4.70 11.97 -4.14
N ARG A 16 -4.84 13.07 -4.90
CA ARG A 16 -4.36 14.39 -4.48
C ARG A 16 -5.11 14.95 -3.28
N VAL A 17 -6.37 14.56 -3.09
CA VAL A 17 -7.25 15.12 -2.05
C VAL A 17 -7.67 14.12 -0.97
N LYS A 18 -7.58 12.81 -1.25
CA LYS A 18 -8.07 11.75 -0.34
C LYS A 18 -7.04 10.63 -0.19
N PRO A 19 -6.97 10.00 0.99
CA PRO A 19 -6.13 8.84 1.21
C PRO A 19 -6.56 7.65 0.35
N ILE A 20 -5.61 6.80 -0.02
CA ILE A 20 -5.84 5.53 -0.70
C ILE A 20 -5.12 4.43 0.08
N LEU A 21 -5.86 3.37 0.39
CA LEU A 21 -5.31 2.10 0.87
C LEU A 21 -5.19 1.14 -0.30
N ALA A 22 -3.98 0.79 -0.67
CA ALA A 22 -3.71 -0.06 -1.81
C ALA A 22 -3.18 -1.42 -1.37
N THR A 23 -3.98 -2.46 -1.54
CA THR A 23 -3.64 -3.83 -1.15
C THR A 23 -3.31 -4.69 -2.37
N CYS A 24 -2.25 -5.50 -2.27
CA CYS A 24 -1.80 -6.46 -3.28
C CYS A 24 -1.75 -5.91 -4.72
N ALA A 25 -2.74 -6.17 -5.57
CA ALA A 25 -2.76 -5.62 -6.93
C ALA A 25 -2.90 -4.09 -6.96
N GLY A 26 -3.51 -3.49 -5.94
CA GLY A 26 -3.64 -2.04 -5.79
C GLY A 26 -2.29 -1.35 -5.69
N ILE A 27 -1.33 -1.89 -4.92
CA ILE A 27 0.01 -1.29 -4.81
C ILE A 27 0.78 -1.38 -6.13
N ILE A 28 0.52 -2.41 -6.95
CA ILE A 28 1.07 -2.50 -8.31
C ILE A 28 0.53 -1.35 -9.17
N LEU A 29 -0.77 -1.10 -9.13
CA LEU A 29 -1.40 0.01 -9.86
C LEU A 29 -0.87 1.37 -9.41
N MET A 30 -0.66 1.58 -8.10
CA MET A 30 -0.18 2.85 -7.57
C MET A 30 1.32 3.11 -7.78
N SER A 31 2.11 2.08 -8.13
CA SER A 31 3.56 2.23 -8.33
C SER A 31 3.93 3.20 -9.46
N LYS A 32 5.20 3.61 -9.50
CA LYS A 32 5.79 4.35 -10.61
C LYS A 32 6.20 3.43 -11.74
N LYS A 33 6.68 2.22 -11.41
CA LYS A 33 7.16 1.26 -12.38
C LYS A 33 6.86 -0.16 -11.95
N THR A 34 6.46 -0.98 -12.92
CA THR A 34 6.32 -2.43 -12.73
C THR A 34 6.86 -3.21 -13.93
N ASN A 35 7.21 -4.46 -13.70
CA ASN A 35 7.66 -5.39 -14.75
C ASN A 35 6.50 -5.99 -15.59
N ASP A 36 5.24 -5.63 -15.30
CA ASP A 36 4.07 -6.10 -16.06
C ASP A 36 3.63 -5.07 -17.10
N SER A 37 3.89 -5.35 -18.37
CA SER A 37 3.53 -4.47 -19.50
C SER A 37 2.01 -4.29 -19.70
N ARG A 38 1.17 -5.09 -19.05
CA ARG A 38 -0.29 -4.96 -19.11
C ARG A 38 -0.83 -3.91 -18.14
N VAL A 39 0.01 -3.45 -17.21
CA VAL A 39 -0.36 -2.48 -16.18
C VAL A 39 0.11 -1.10 -16.62
N ILE A 40 -0.80 -0.14 -16.59
CA ILE A 40 -0.47 1.28 -16.70
C ILE A 40 -0.43 1.83 -15.28
N PRO A 41 0.76 2.18 -14.75
CA PRO A 41 0.89 2.65 -13.37
C PRO A 41 0.30 4.05 -13.21
N LEU A 42 -0.25 4.33 -12.03
CA LEU A 42 -0.82 5.62 -11.65
C LEU A 42 0.25 6.61 -11.17
N ASN A 43 1.48 6.13 -10.91
CA ASN A 43 2.61 6.93 -10.48
C ASN A 43 2.33 7.74 -9.19
N ILE A 44 1.66 7.11 -8.22
CA ILE A 44 1.34 7.73 -6.92
C ILE A 44 2.43 7.39 -5.89
N PHE A 45 2.95 6.17 -5.89
CA PHE A 45 4.11 5.78 -5.10
C PHE A 45 5.37 5.79 -5.97
N ASP A 46 6.42 6.48 -5.53
CA ASP A 46 7.76 6.38 -6.12
C ASP A 46 8.42 5.05 -5.72
N ILE A 47 7.93 3.95 -6.29
CA ILE A 47 8.45 2.60 -6.09
C ILE A 47 8.57 1.86 -7.42
N GLU A 48 9.55 0.96 -7.50
CA GLU A 48 9.58 -0.10 -8.52
C GLU A 48 9.04 -1.39 -7.90
N ILE A 49 8.06 -2.03 -8.54
CA ILE A 49 7.40 -3.22 -7.99
C ILE A 49 7.33 -4.37 -9.00
N ASN A 50 7.72 -5.56 -8.57
CA ASN A 50 7.72 -6.77 -9.38
C ASN A 50 6.47 -7.60 -9.08
N ARG A 51 5.63 -7.77 -10.09
CA ARG A 51 4.50 -8.71 -10.03
C ARG A 51 5.04 -10.15 -10.09
N ASN A 52 4.56 -11.01 -9.19
CA ASN A 52 4.94 -12.43 -9.12
C ASN A 52 6.45 -12.68 -8.95
N ALA A 53 7.14 -11.87 -8.13
CA ALA A 53 8.58 -12.01 -7.92
C ALA A 53 9.01 -13.30 -7.19
N TYR A 54 8.06 -14.05 -6.62
CA TYR A 54 8.31 -15.27 -5.85
C TYR A 54 8.30 -16.57 -6.69
N GLY A 55 8.16 -16.49 -8.03
CA GLY A 55 8.28 -17.66 -8.92
C GLY A 55 6.95 -18.22 -9.46
N ARG A 56 7.03 -19.34 -10.19
CA ARG A 56 5.97 -19.80 -11.11
C ARG A 56 4.78 -20.49 -10.46
N GLN A 57 4.84 -20.85 -9.18
CA GLN A 57 3.76 -21.46 -8.40
C GLN A 57 4.25 -21.60 -6.94
N ILE A 58 3.40 -21.28 -5.95
CA ILE A 58 3.59 -21.50 -4.50
C ILE A 58 4.63 -20.52 -3.91
N HIS A 59 4.32 -19.60 -2.99
CA HIS A 59 3.58 -19.81 -1.76
C HIS A 59 2.60 -18.65 -1.56
N SER A 60 1.30 -18.95 -1.62
CA SER A 60 0.42 -18.21 -0.75
C SER A 60 0.77 -18.62 0.67
N PHE A 61 1.05 -17.68 1.55
CA PHE A 61 1.37 -17.98 2.93
C PHE A 61 0.77 -16.94 3.85
N VAL A 62 0.68 -17.30 5.12
CA VAL A 62 0.24 -16.41 6.19
C VAL A 62 1.39 -16.35 7.17
N ASP A 63 1.75 -15.13 7.58
CA ASP A 63 2.77 -14.91 8.58
C ASP A 63 2.43 -13.71 9.44
N THR A 64 3.01 -13.64 10.63
CA THR A 64 2.87 -12.47 11.51
C THR A 64 3.98 -11.48 11.20
N ILE A 65 3.62 -10.25 10.90
CA ILE A 65 4.56 -9.15 10.70
C ILE A 65 4.41 -8.11 11.80
N GLN A 66 5.53 -7.50 12.17
CA GLN A 66 5.53 -6.35 13.05
C GLN A 66 5.35 -5.08 12.22
N VAL A 67 4.33 -4.30 12.54
CA VAL A 67 3.97 -3.06 11.85
C VAL A 67 4.17 -1.90 12.81
N ASP A 68 4.90 -0.87 12.38
CA ASP A 68 5.01 0.40 13.07
C ASP A 68 4.09 1.43 12.40
N LEU A 69 3.15 1.98 13.16
CA LEU A 69 2.27 3.06 12.75
C LEU A 69 2.50 4.26 13.66
N ASN A 70 3.31 5.22 13.22
CA ASN A 70 3.69 6.43 13.97
C ASN A 70 4.23 6.13 15.39
N GLY A 71 5.14 5.16 15.54
CA GLY A 71 5.75 4.77 16.81
C GLY A 71 4.92 3.78 17.63
N THR A 72 3.73 3.39 17.14
CA THR A 72 2.94 2.32 17.76
C THR A 72 3.17 1.03 16.99
N THR A 73 3.86 0.09 17.64
CA THR A 73 4.10 -1.24 17.09
C THR A 73 2.90 -2.16 17.34
N SER A 74 2.50 -2.95 16.33
CA SER A 74 1.48 -3.99 16.44
C SER A 74 1.85 -5.21 15.60
N ASN A 75 1.50 -6.40 16.08
CA ASN A 75 1.62 -7.63 15.31
C ASN A 75 0.38 -7.80 14.45
N VAL A 76 0.58 -8.04 13.15
CA VAL A 76 -0.47 -8.20 12.16
C VAL A 76 -0.33 -9.55 11.49
N VAL A 77 -1.43 -10.29 11.37
CA VAL A 77 -1.48 -11.50 10.55
C VAL A 77 -1.62 -11.08 9.09
N ALA A 78 -0.60 -11.36 8.28
CA ALA A 78 -0.53 -10.95 6.87
C ALA A 78 -0.69 -12.13 5.92
N SER A 79 -1.74 -12.09 5.09
CA SER A 79 -2.00 -13.10 4.06
C SER A 79 -1.39 -12.68 2.71
N PHE A 80 -0.32 -13.33 2.32
CA PHE A 80 0.38 -13.08 1.06
C PHE A 80 -0.14 -14.03 -0.01
N ILE A 81 -0.89 -13.54 -1.00
CA ILE A 81 -1.44 -14.37 -2.08
C ILE A 81 -0.90 -13.85 -3.41
N ARG A 82 0.05 -14.60 -4.00
CA ARG A 82 0.80 -14.14 -5.19
C ARG A 82 1.31 -12.71 -5.02
N ALA A 83 1.79 -12.40 -3.81
CA ALA A 83 2.12 -11.05 -3.39
C ALA A 83 3.20 -10.44 -4.31
N PRO A 84 3.04 -9.16 -4.70
CA PRO A 84 4.11 -8.45 -5.39
C PRO A 84 5.28 -8.16 -4.45
N LYS A 85 6.47 -7.95 -5.00
CA LYS A 85 7.66 -7.56 -4.25
C LYS A 85 8.09 -6.15 -4.61
N ILE A 86 8.28 -5.30 -3.61
CA ILE A 86 8.86 -3.97 -3.80
C ILE A 86 10.36 -4.15 -4.08
N ALA A 87 10.79 -3.72 -5.26
CA ALA A 87 12.16 -3.87 -5.75
C ALA A 87 13.02 -2.65 -5.44
N LYS A 88 12.42 -1.44 -5.47
CA LYS A 88 13.07 -0.18 -5.09
C LYS A 88 12.09 0.75 -4.41
N LEU A 89 12.62 1.55 -3.49
CA LEU A 89 11.93 2.62 -2.78
C LEU A 89 12.51 3.96 -3.22
N GLY A 90 11.64 4.95 -3.43
CA GLY A 90 12.00 6.36 -3.50
C GLY A 90 12.28 6.93 -2.10
N ASN A 91 12.82 8.15 -2.06
CA ASN A 91 13.28 8.77 -0.82
C ASN A 91 12.14 9.13 0.15
N ASP A 92 10.94 9.38 -0.38
CA ASP A 92 9.79 9.82 0.42
C ASP A 92 8.94 8.65 0.93
N ILE A 93 9.41 7.42 0.78
CA ILE A 93 8.68 6.23 1.23
C ILE A 93 9.08 5.85 2.66
N GLU A 94 8.11 5.89 3.56
CA GLU A 94 8.21 5.35 4.91
C GLU A 94 7.90 3.83 4.87
N VAL A 95 8.77 3.01 5.46
CA VAL A 95 8.54 1.56 5.59
C VAL A 95 7.86 1.29 6.92
N LEU A 96 6.62 0.82 6.87
CA LEU A 96 5.82 0.50 8.06
C LEU A 96 6.06 -0.93 8.56
N ALA A 97 6.37 -1.86 7.64
CA ALA A 97 6.66 -3.24 7.99
C ALA A 97 7.56 -3.91 6.94
N THR A 98 8.37 -4.86 7.41
CA THR A 98 9.17 -5.74 6.55
C THR A 98 8.86 -7.20 6.84
N HIS A 99 9.03 -8.05 5.83
CA HIS A 99 9.03 -9.50 5.95
C HIS A 99 10.31 -10.03 5.31
N ASN A 100 11.14 -10.74 6.08
CA ASN A 100 12.45 -11.23 5.62
C ASN A 100 13.32 -10.14 4.95
N GLY A 101 13.37 -8.96 5.57
CA GLY A 101 14.14 -7.80 5.07
C GLY A 101 13.54 -7.12 3.83
N THR A 102 12.38 -7.58 3.34
CA THR A 102 11.67 -6.98 2.20
C THR A 102 10.53 -6.10 2.71
N PRO A 103 10.36 -4.86 2.23
CA PRO A 103 9.21 -4.02 2.57
C PRO A 103 7.88 -4.67 2.13
N VAL A 104 6.90 -4.73 3.04
CA VAL A 104 5.56 -5.31 2.80
C VAL A 104 4.42 -4.37 3.15
N ALA A 105 4.68 -3.37 3.98
CA ALA A 105 3.79 -2.23 4.21
C ALA A 105 4.60 -0.94 4.10
N ILE A 106 4.12 -0.01 3.30
CA ILE A 106 4.75 1.30 3.07
C ILE A 106 3.74 2.42 3.19
N ARG A 107 4.23 3.63 3.44
CA ARG A 107 3.47 4.86 3.43
C ARG A 107 4.19 5.93 2.64
N ASN A 108 3.41 6.76 1.97
CA ASN A 108 3.86 8.02 1.40
C ASN A 108 2.76 9.05 1.63
N ASP A 109 3.05 10.09 2.41
CA ASP A 109 2.09 11.12 2.81
C ASP A 109 0.80 10.50 3.41
N ARG A 110 -0.31 10.56 2.64
CA ARG A 110 -1.64 10.08 3.03
C ARG A 110 -2.01 8.71 2.47
N HIS A 111 -1.10 8.04 1.78
CA HIS A 111 -1.35 6.76 1.13
C HIS A 111 -0.64 5.63 1.85
N ILE A 112 -1.28 4.46 1.94
CA ILE A 112 -0.65 3.23 2.40
C ILE A 112 -0.70 2.18 1.30
N GLY A 113 0.44 1.54 1.07
CA GLY A 113 0.58 0.42 0.17
C GLY A 113 0.94 -0.85 0.93
N LEU A 114 0.21 -1.94 0.69
CA LEU A 114 0.40 -3.25 1.30
C LEU A 114 0.60 -4.31 0.21
N THR A 115 1.60 -5.18 0.35
CA THR A 115 1.81 -6.30 -0.59
C THR A 115 0.97 -7.53 -0.25
N PHE A 116 0.29 -7.52 0.91
CA PHE A 116 -0.57 -8.58 1.42
C PHE A 116 -2.03 -8.14 1.50
N HIS A 117 -2.88 -9.07 1.94
CA HIS A 117 -4.32 -8.91 2.08
C HIS A 117 -4.74 -8.80 3.56
N PRO A 118 -4.75 -7.61 4.18
CA PRO A 118 -5.22 -7.44 5.56
C PRO A 118 -6.71 -7.80 5.73
N GLU A 119 -7.51 -7.65 4.66
CA GLU A 119 -8.95 -7.90 4.66
C GLU A 119 -9.29 -9.37 4.91
N LEU A 120 -8.39 -10.30 4.59
CA LEU A 120 -8.62 -11.73 4.79
C LEU A 120 -8.49 -12.16 6.24
N ASN A 121 -7.86 -11.32 7.08
CA ASN A 121 -7.63 -11.60 8.50
C ASN A 121 -8.36 -10.60 9.40
N ASN A 122 -9.29 -9.79 8.85
CA ASN A 122 -9.99 -8.71 9.54
C ASN A 122 -9.05 -7.67 10.20
N GLU A 123 -7.88 -7.46 9.61
CA GLU A 123 -6.88 -6.51 10.11
C GLU A 123 -7.26 -5.08 9.72
N THR A 124 -7.90 -4.36 10.64
CA THR A 124 -8.44 -3.02 10.36
C THR A 124 -7.50 -1.88 10.72
N ILE A 125 -6.31 -2.16 11.26
CA ILE A 125 -5.40 -1.13 11.78
C ILE A 125 -4.96 -0.13 10.70
N PHE A 126 -4.72 -0.57 9.47
CA PHE A 126 -4.30 0.30 8.36
C PHE A 126 -5.43 1.23 7.91
N HIS A 127 -6.65 0.70 7.85
CA HIS A 127 -7.85 1.49 7.57
C HIS A 127 -8.08 2.51 8.69
N SER A 128 -8.03 2.07 9.95
CA SER A 128 -8.18 2.95 11.11
C SER A 128 -7.13 4.05 11.11
N PHE A 129 -5.87 3.71 10.85
CA PHE A 129 -4.78 4.68 10.76
C PHE A 129 -5.01 5.74 9.67
N LEU A 130 -5.39 5.33 8.46
CA LEU A 130 -5.66 6.26 7.35
C LEU A 130 -6.84 7.20 7.64
N PHE A 131 -7.92 6.69 8.23
CA PHE A 131 -9.19 7.41 8.34
C PHE A 131 -9.45 8.04 9.71
N GLN A 132 -8.70 7.67 10.76
CA GLN A 132 -8.72 8.39 12.04
C GLN A 132 -7.85 9.65 12.03
N MET A 133 -6.92 9.81 11.07
CA MET A 133 -6.15 11.06 10.90
C MET A 133 -7.02 12.29 10.58
N LYS A 134 -8.30 12.12 10.20
CA LYS A 134 -9.22 13.24 9.97
C LYS A 134 -9.69 13.96 11.24
N LYS A 135 -9.34 13.52 12.45
CA LYS A 135 -9.76 14.19 13.69
C LYS A 135 -8.86 15.35 14.16
N LYS A 136 -7.78 15.70 13.45
CA LYS A 136 -6.81 16.70 13.93
C LYS A 136 -6.74 18.02 13.15
N VAL A 137 -7.78 18.37 12.39
CA VAL A 137 -7.91 19.70 11.78
C VAL A 137 -9.36 20.14 11.93
N ASP A 138 -9.69 20.77 13.06
CA ASP A 138 -10.84 21.69 13.27
C ASP A 138 -10.89 22.28 14.71
N THR A 139 -9.74 22.52 15.37
CA THR A 139 -9.71 23.12 16.73
C THR A 139 -8.72 24.27 16.91
N LEU A 140 -8.35 24.97 15.82
CA LEU A 140 -7.60 26.22 15.90
C LEU A 140 -8.31 27.31 15.08
N SER A 141 -9.51 27.69 15.51
CA SER A 141 -10.21 28.94 15.12
C SER A 141 -11.32 29.24 16.14
N ALA A 142 -10.92 29.45 17.40
CA ALA A 142 -11.75 30.12 18.39
C ALA A 142 -10.80 30.75 19.42
N ASN A 143 -10.40 31.99 19.14
CA ASN A 143 -10.05 33.04 20.10
C ASN A 143 -9.97 34.36 19.33
#